data_AF-A0A4R4U754-F1
#
_entry.id   AF-A0A4R4U754-F1
#
_cell.length_a   1.000
_cell.length_b   1.000
_cell.length_c   1.000
_cell.angle_alpha   90.00
_cell.angle_beta   90.00
_cell.angle_gamma   90.00
#
_symmetry.space_group_name_H-M   'P 1'
#
loop_
_entity.id
_entity.type
_entity.pdbx_description
1 polymer ?
#
loop_
_entity_poly.entity_id
_entity_poly.type
_entity_poly.pdbx_seq_one_letter_code
_entity_poly.pdbx_strand_id
1 'polypeptide(L)'
;MTAAGHSDHSSSQAGKHGPPSRRSGRRGEEAGAESGYSSEVARQVGEATVALSERLRDPGVAHSVEEIEKVMRGFSLTVEGMSGGLSGVTEWLRAAGHVGPLSGHASVMSERLSHIGKELSRLADAIEQAQQRAS
;
A
#
# COMPACT_ATOMS: atom_id res chain seq x y z
N MET A 1 -1.85 35.42 45.51
CA MET A 1 -3.20 35.31 44.92
C MET A 1 -3.41 36.51 44.00
N THR A 2 -3.78 36.23 42.74
CA THR A 2 -4.40 37.10 41.69
C THR A 2 -3.64 38.35 41.23
N ALA A 3 -3.59 38.71 39.94
CA ALA A 3 -3.87 38.04 38.66
C ALA A 3 -3.18 38.91 37.59
N ALA A 4 -2.46 38.30 36.67
CA ALA A 4 -1.78 38.97 35.58
C ALA A 4 -2.70 39.13 34.36
N GLY A 5 -2.52 40.22 33.63
CA GLY A 5 -2.70 40.27 32.18
C GLY A 5 -4.06 40.75 31.68
N HIS A 6 -4.13 42.05 31.36
CA HIS A 6 -5.14 42.64 30.49
C HIS A 6 -5.13 41.96 29.10
N SER A 7 -6.34 41.69 28.60
CA SER A 7 -6.66 41.26 27.26
C SER A 7 -6.59 42.43 26.28
N ASP A 8 -5.79 42.30 25.21
CA ASP A 8 -5.93 43.12 24.00
C ASP A 8 -6.31 42.23 22.81
N HIS A 9 -7.47 42.55 22.25
CA HIS A 9 -7.98 42.04 21.00
C HIS A 9 -7.14 42.55 19.83
N SER A 10 -6.72 41.65 18.95
CA SER A 10 -6.46 41.98 17.55
C SER A 10 -6.82 40.80 16.66
N SER A 11 -8.04 40.84 16.16
CA SER A 11 -8.52 40.04 15.04
C SER A 11 -7.94 40.61 13.74
N SER A 12 -7.05 39.89 13.06
CA SER A 12 -6.63 40.21 11.70
C SER A 12 -6.77 39.00 10.76
N GLN A 13 -7.80 39.09 9.91
CA GLN A 13 -7.94 38.52 8.58
C GLN A 13 -7.49 37.06 8.34
N ALA A 14 -8.44 36.14 8.49
CA ALA A 14 -8.45 34.88 7.77
C ALA A 14 -8.64 35.14 6.26
N GLY A 15 -7.53 35.11 5.51
CA GLY A 15 -7.55 35.06 4.04
C GLY A 15 -8.26 33.80 3.58
N LYS A 16 -9.37 33.98 2.85
CA LYS A 16 -10.19 32.93 2.25
C LYS A 16 -9.38 32.15 1.20
N HIS A 17 -8.86 30.98 1.56
CA HIS A 17 -8.47 29.97 0.57
C HIS A 17 -9.71 29.19 0.14
N GLY A 18 -10.42 29.71 -0.85
CA GLY A 18 -11.41 28.93 -1.60
C GLY A 18 -10.71 27.99 -2.58
N PRO A 19 -11.31 26.83 -2.92
CA PRO A 19 -10.73 25.89 -3.89
C PRO A 19 -10.67 26.52 -5.28
N PRO A 20 -9.75 26.07 -6.16
CA PRO A 20 -9.64 26.63 -7.51
C PRO A 20 -10.90 26.33 -8.32
N SER A 21 -11.57 27.41 -8.75
CA SER A 21 -12.71 27.38 -9.66
C SER A 21 -12.28 26.81 -11.02
N ARG A 22 -12.71 25.58 -11.32
CA ARG A 22 -12.55 24.98 -12.65
C ARG A 22 -13.48 25.67 -13.63
N ARG A 23 -12.94 26.63 -14.38
CA ARG A 23 -13.59 27.17 -15.58
C ARG A 23 -13.70 26.05 -16.62
N SER A 24 -14.94 25.66 -16.90
CA SER A 24 -15.36 24.74 -17.95
C SER A 24 -14.74 25.08 -19.30
N GLY A 25 -13.97 24.13 -19.86
CA GLY A 25 -13.55 24.07 -21.26
C GLY A 25 -13.67 22.62 -21.74
N ARG A 26 -14.76 22.35 -22.45
CA ARG A 26 -15.15 21.07 -23.08
C ARG A 26 -14.09 20.61 -24.10
N ARG A 27 -13.48 19.42 -23.93
CA ARG A 27 -13.21 18.45 -25.02
C ARG A 27 -12.56 17.16 -24.48
N GLY A 28 -13.15 16.01 -24.81
CA GLY A 28 -12.51 14.69 -24.70
C GLY A 28 -13.16 13.74 -23.70
N GLU A 29 -14.34 13.22 -24.04
CA GLU A 29 -14.84 11.96 -23.51
C GLU A 29 -13.92 10.84 -24.00
N GLU A 30 -12.94 10.43 -23.19
CA GLU A 30 -12.28 9.10 -23.28
C GLU A 30 -11.37 8.80 -22.06
N ALA A 31 -11.61 9.41 -20.90
CA ALA A 31 -10.78 9.24 -19.70
C ALA A 31 -11.40 8.29 -18.65
N GLY A 32 -12.32 7.41 -19.05
CA GLY A 32 -13.10 6.58 -18.13
C GLY A 32 -12.86 5.07 -18.21
N ALA A 33 -12.20 4.56 -19.25
CA ALA A 33 -12.09 3.13 -19.50
C ALA A 33 -10.92 2.45 -18.76
N GLU A 34 -9.81 3.15 -18.51
CA GLU A 34 -8.62 2.55 -17.87
C GLU A 34 -8.71 2.51 -16.34
N SER A 35 -9.47 3.42 -15.72
CA SER A 35 -9.59 3.48 -14.25
C SER A 35 -10.28 2.26 -13.64
N GLY A 36 -11.18 1.59 -14.37
CA GLY A 36 -11.89 0.40 -13.90
C GLY A 36 -11.06 -0.88 -13.95
N TYR A 37 -10.08 -0.94 -14.87
CA TYR A 37 -9.21 -2.10 -15.04
C TYR A 37 -8.29 -2.30 -13.81
N SER A 38 -7.76 -1.21 -13.25
CA SER A 38 -6.84 -1.25 -12.11
C SER A 38 -7.49 -1.81 -10.83
N SER A 39 -8.70 -1.36 -10.50
CA SER A 39 -9.40 -1.85 -9.30
C SER A 39 -9.87 -3.30 -9.43
N GLU A 40 -10.28 -3.71 -10.63
CA GLU A 40 -10.68 -5.08 -10.92
C GLU A 40 -9.49 -6.05 -10.84
N VAL A 41 -8.32 -5.67 -11.39
CA VAL A 41 -7.08 -6.45 -11.24
C VAL A 41 -6.69 -6.57 -9.77
N ALA A 42 -6.73 -5.47 -9.01
CA ALA A 42 -6.41 -5.51 -7.58
C ALA A 42 -7.35 -6.45 -6.80
N ARG A 43 -8.65 -6.46 -7.14
CA ARG A 43 -9.63 -7.39 -6.57
C ARG A 43 -9.30 -8.84 -6.89
N GLN A 44 -9.05 -9.16 -8.17
CA GLN A 44 -8.73 -10.52 -8.61
C GLN A 44 -7.45 -11.05 -7.96
N VAL A 45 -6.41 -10.21 -7.85
CA VAL A 45 -5.17 -10.56 -7.14
C VAL A 45 -5.45 -10.85 -5.67
N GLY A 46 -6.29 -10.02 -5.02
CA GLY A 46 -6.72 -10.25 -3.64
C GLY A 46 -7.45 -11.60 -3.46
N GLU A 47 -8.42 -11.89 -4.32
CA GLU A 47 -9.19 -13.14 -4.30
C GLU A 47 -8.30 -14.37 -4.55
N ALA A 48 -7.40 -14.30 -5.53
CA ALA A 48 -6.44 -15.36 -5.80
C ALA A 48 -5.52 -15.61 -4.59
N THR A 49 -5.08 -14.55 -3.91
CA THR A 49 -4.24 -14.65 -2.71
C THR A 49 -4.98 -15.32 -1.55
N VAL A 50 -6.28 -15.01 -1.36
CA VAL A 50 -7.13 -15.68 -0.36
C VAL A 50 -7.28 -17.16 -0.67
N ALA A 51 -7.62 -17.52 -1.91
CA ALA A 51 -7.78 -18.91 -2.32
C ALA A 51 -6.48 -19.72 -2.17
N LEU A 52 -5.33 -19.14 -2.51
CA LEU A 52 -4.03 -19.76 -2.27
C LEU A 52 -3.77 -19.97 -0.78
N SER A 53 -4.09 -18.97 0.06
CA SER A 53 -3.95 -19.08 1.51
C SER A 53 -4.81 -20.18 2.12
N GLU A 54 -6.02 -20.38 1.61
CA GLU A 54 -6.90 -21.48 2.04
C GLU A 54 -6.30 -22.83 1.67
N ARG A 55 -5.81 -22.97 0.43
CA ARG A 55 -5.17 -24.20 -0.05
C ARG A 55 -3.91 -24.55 0.76
N LEU A 56 -3.04 -23.60 1.05
CA LEU A 56 -1.82 -23.81 1.84
C LEU A 56 -2.09 -24.21 3.29
N ARG A 57 -3.28 -23.88 3.81
CA ARG A 57 -3.71 -24.25 5.17
C ARG A 57 -4.40 -25.61 5.24
N ASP A 58 -4.74 -26.22 4.10
CA ASP A 58 -5.40 -27.51 4.05
C ASP A 58 -4.40 -28.65 4.27
N PRO A 59 -4.46 -29.36 5.41
CA PRO A 59 -3.54 -30.46 5.70
C PRO A 59 -3.74 -31.67 4.76
N GLY A 60 -4.87 -31.73 4.03
CA GLY A 60 -5.14 -32.74 3.02
C GLY A 60 -4.43 -32.50 1.68
N VAL A 61 -3.83 -31.32 1.49
CA VAL A 61 -3.10 -30.98 0.27
C VAL A 61 -1.61 -31.21 0.49
N ALA A 62 -1.06 -32.18 -0.25
CA ALA A 62 0.38 -32.39 -0.27
C ALA A 62 1.06 -31.29 -1.10
N HIS A 63 2.06 -30.63 -0.51
CA HIS A 63 2.91 -29.65 -1.18
C HIS A 63 4.35 -30.15 -1.27
N SER A 64 5.01 -29.90 -2.40
CA SER A 64 6.45 -30.16 -2.51
C SER A 64 7.25 -28.98 -1.93
N VAL A 65 8.49 -29.24 -1.50
CA VAL A 65 9.37 -28.16 -1.01
C VAL A 65 9.64 -27.13 -2.11
N GLU A 66 9.79 -27.57 -3.37
CA GLU A 66 9.97 -26.70 -4.54
C GLU A 66 8.72 -25.82 -4.78
N GLU A 67 7.51 -26.37 -4.60
CA GLU A 67 6.27 -25.62 -4.69
C GLU A 67 6.21 -24.54 -3.60
N ILE A 68 6.54 -24.89 -2.35
CA ILE A 68 6.56 -23.94 -1.25
C ILE A 68 7.60 -22.83 -1.47
N GLU A 69 8.78 -23.15 -2.01
CA GLU A 69 9.78 -22.15 -2.37
C GLU A 69 9.21 -21.14 -3.39
N LYS A 70 8.60 -21.63 -4.48
CA LYS A 70 7.97 -20.78 -5.50
C LYS A 70 6.86 -19.91 -4.91
N VAL A 71 6.06 -20.46 -4.00
CA VAL A 71 5.03 -19.72 -3.27
C VAL A 71 5.65 -18.61 -2.41
N MET A 72 6.71 -18.88 -1.66
CA MET A 72 7.41 -17.88 -0.85
C MET A 72 7.99 -16.75 -1.71
N ARG A 73 8.59 -17.08 -2.86
CA ARG A 73 9.06 -16.06 -3.83
C ARG A 73 7.90 -15.23 -4.37
N GLY A 74 6.77 -15.85 -4.69
CA GLY A 74 5.55 -15.18 -5.11
C GLY A 74 5.00 -14.21 -4.05
N PHE A 75 4.97 -14.61 -2.79
CA PHE A 75 4.57 -13.73 -1.68
C PHE A 75 5.54 -12.56 -1.50
N SER A 76 6.85 -12.80 -1.60
CA SER A 76 7.86 -11.74 -1.54
C SER A 76 7.61 -10.67 -2.61
N LEU A 77 7.47 -11.08 -3.88
CA LEU A 77 7.19 -10.17 -5.00
C LEU A 77 5.87 -9.41 -4.81
N THR A 78 4.83 -10.09 -4.35
CA THR A 78 3.52 -9.49 -4.11
C THR A 78 3.59 -8.40 -3.04
N VAL A 79 4.25 -8.69 -1.92
CA VAL A 79 4.43 -7.75 -0.81
C VAL A 79 5.29 -6.56 -1.22
N GLU A 80 6.34 -6.76 -2.02
CA GLU A 80 7.17 -5.68 -2.56
C GLU A 80 6.36 -4.77 -3.50
N GLY A 81 5.54 -5.34 -4.37
CA GLY A 81 4.60 -4.58 -5.22
C GLY A 81 3.59 -3.78 -4.40
N MET A 82 3.03 -4.37 -3.34
CA MET A 82 2.11 -3.67 -2.42
C MET A 82 2.81 -2.52 -1.68
N SER A 83 4.06 -2.70 -1.26
CA SER A 83 4.88 -1.64 -0.66
C SER A 83 5.04 -0.47 -1.63
N GLY A 84 5.46 -0.73 -2.86
CA GLY A 84 5.56 0.30 -3.91
C GLY A 84 4.23 1.02 -4.17
N GLY A 85 3.14 0.26 -4.25
CA GLY A 85 1.78 0.82 -4.40
C GLY A 85 1.39 1.74 -3.24
N LEU A 86 1.65 1.36 -1.99
CA LEU A 86 1.37 2.20 -0.81
C LEU A 86 2.25 3.45 -0.74
N SER A 87 3.49 3.38 -1.23
CA SER A 87 4.31 4.58 -1.42
C SER A 87 3.66 5.55 -2.40
N GLY A 88 3.18 5.06 -3.54
CA GLY A 88 2.43 5.88 -4.51
C GLY A 88 1.14 6.47 -3.92
N VAL A 89 0.38 5.69 -3.15
CA VAL A 89 -0.81 6.18 -2.41
C VAL A 89 -0.43 7.26 -1.42
N THR A 90 0.70 7.10 -0.71
CA THR A 90 1.21 8.11 0.23
C THR A 90 1.51 9.43 -0.47
N GLU A 91 2.19 9.39 -1.61
CA GLU A 91 2.49 10.57 -2.42
C GLU A 91 1.22 11.24 -2.94
N TRP A 92 0.27 10.45 -3.44
CA TRP A 92 -1.02 10.93 -3.90
C TRP A 92 -1.81 11.62 -2.78
N LEU A 93 -1.87 11.02 -1.59
CA LEU A 93 -2.53 11.61 -0.41
C LEU A 93 -1.92 12.96 -0.03
N ARG A 94 -0.59 13.05 -0.02
CA ARG A 94 0.11 14.31 0.27
C ARG A 94 -0.20 15.37 -0.77
N ALA A 95 -0.15 15.01 -2.06
CA ALA A 95 -0.48 15.92 -3.17
C ALA A 95 -1.94 16.41 -3.12
N ALA A 96 -2.87 15.57 -2.66
CA ALA A 96 -4.28 15.92 -2.44
C ALA A 96 -4.52 16.79 -1.18
N GLY A 97 -3.47 17.13 -0.43
CA GLY A 97 -3.58 17.92 0.80
C GLY A 97 -3.91 17.11 2.05
N HIS A 98 -3.97 15.77 1.96
CA HIS A 98 -4.11 14.87 3.12
C HIS A 98 -2.78 14.65 3.84
N VAL A 99 -2.07 15.74 4.13
CA VAL A 99 -0.83 15.73 4.91
C VAL A 99 -1.18 15.53 6.38
N GLY A 100 -0.68 14.46 6.99
CA GLY A 100 -1.01 14.10 8.37
C GLY A 100 -1.17 12.59 8.57
N PRO A 101 -1.96 12.16 9.57
CA PRO A 101 -2.03 10.77 9.98
C PRO A 101 -2.30 9.80 8.83
N LEU A 102 -3.20 10.11 7.91
CA LEU A 102 -3.55 9.20 6.80
C LEU A 102 -2.35 8.89 5.90
N SER A 103 -1.67 9.93 5.38
CA SER A 103 -0.44 9.74 4.60
C SER A 103 0.71 9.12 5.43
N GLY A 104 0.78 9.41 6.73
CA GLY A 104 1.76 8.81 7.63
C GLY A 104 1.55 7.31 7.80
N HIS A 105 0.32 6.86 8.00
CA HIS A 105 -0.01 5.43 8.12
C HIS A 105 0.30 4.68 6.83
N ALA A 106 -0.04 5.24 5.66
CA ALA A 106 0.30 4.63 4.37
C ALA A 106 1.82 4.46 4.19
N SER A 107 2.62 5.46 4.59
CA SER A 107 4.08 5.40 4.58
C SER A 107 4.62 4.28 5.49
N VAL A 108 4.15 4.22 6.73
CA VAL A 108 4.57 3.19 7.70
C VAL A 108 4.20 1.78 7.23
N MET A 109 3.03 1.63 6.62
CA MET A 109 2.61 0.34 6.06
C MET A 109 3.49 -0.07 4.88
N SER A 110 3.86 0.88 4.00
CA SER A 110 4.80 0.62 2.92
C SER A 110 6.15 0.12 3.43
N GLU A 111 6.72 0.76 4.47
CA GLU A 111 7.99 0.34 5.06
C GLU A 111 7.92 -1.07 5.67
N ARG A 112 6.84 -1.37 6.39
CA ARG A 112 6.61 -2.70 6.97
C ARG A 112 6.51 -3.77 5.90
N LEU A 113 5.77 -3.52 4.82
CA LEU A 113 5.67 -4.45 3.70
C LEU A 113 7.04 -4.64 3.04
N SER A 114 7.81 -3.58 2.78
CA SER A 114 9.17 -3.71 2.24
C SER A 114 10.05 -4.61 3.12
N HIS A 115 9.97 -4.46 4.44
CA HIS A 115 10.69 -5.32 5.37
C HIS A 115 10.22 -6.78 5.29
N ILE A 116 8.91 -7.02 5.31
CA ILE A 116 8.33 -8.38 5.20
C ILE A 116 8.75 -9.05 3.88
N GLY A 117 8.71 -8.32 2.76
CA GLY A 117 9.15 -8.84 1.46
C GLY A 117 10.59 -9.33 1.51
N LYS A 118 11.50 -8.57 2.13
CA LYS A 118 12.90 -8.99 2.32
C LYS A 118 13.02 -10.25 3.16
N GLU A 119 12.26 -10.38 4.24
CA GLU A 119 12.27 -11.59 5.07
C GLU A 119 11.72 -12.81 4.31
N LEU A 120 10.65 -12.65 3.52
CA LEU A 120 10.10 -13.71 2.68
C LEU A 120 11.09 -14.17 1.60
N SER A 121 11.81 -13.23 0.99
CA SER A 121 12.88 -13.56 0.04
C SER A 121 13.98 -14.39 0.70
N ARG A 122 14.44 -13.97 1.90
CA ARG A 122 15.46 -14.73 2.64
C ARG A 122 14.99 -16.12 3.04
N LEU A 123 13.72 -16.26 3.40
CA LEU A 123 13.13 -17.56 3.69
C LEU A 123 13.14 -18.46 2.44
N ALA A 124 12.76 -17.93 1.27
CA ALA A 124 12.84 -18.69 0.02
C ALA A 124 14.28 -19.14 -0.29
N ASP A 125 15.26 -18.24 -0.14
CA ASP A 125 16.67 -18.57 -0.37
C ASP A 125 17.18 -19.65 0.62
N ALA A 126 16.71 -19.61 1.87
CA ALA A 126 17.04 -20.63 2.86
C ALA A 126 16.44 -22.01 2.52
N ILE A 127 15.23 -22.04 1.95
CA ILE A 127 14.59 -23.28 1.47
C ILE A 127 15.40 -23.86 0.31
N GLU A 128 15.75 -23.04 -0.68
CA GLU A 128 16.56 -23.46 -1.83
C GLU A 128 17.90 -24.05 -1.38
N GLN A 129 18.62 -23.37 -0.49
CA GLN A 129 19.90 -23.85 0.05
C GLN A 129 19.75 -25.17 0.81
N ALA A 130 18.66 -25.36 1.56
CA ALA A 130 18.40 -26.61 2.26
C ALA A 130 18.17 -27.77 1.28
N GLN A 131 17.46 -27.53 0.17
CA GLN A 131 17.25 -28.54 -0.88
C GLN A 131 18.55 -28.93 -1.57
N GLN A 132 19.41 -27.96 -1.90
CA GLN A 132 20.70 -28.22 -2.55
C GLN A 132 21.64 -29.06 -1.69
N ARG A 133 21.57 -28.93 -0.36
CA ARG A 133 22.37 -29.73 0.58
C ARG A 133 21.83 -31.14 0.81
N ALA A 134 20.54 -31.36 0.54
CA ALA A 134 19.87 -32.64 0.70
C ALA A 134 19.91 -33.51 -0.58
N SER A 135 20.38 -32.94 -1.70
CA SER A 135 20.56 -33.60 -3.00
C SER A 135 21.99 -34.09 -3.17
#